data_AF-A0A0C3D2M6-F1
#
_entry.id   AF-A0A0C3D2M6-F1
#
_cell.length_a   1.000
_cell.length_b   1.000
_cell.length_c   1.000
_cell.angle_alpha   90.00
_cell.angle_beta   90.00
_cell.angle_gamma   90.00
#
_symmetry.space_group_name_H-M   'P 1'
#
loop_
_entity.id
_entity.type
_entity.pdbx_description
1 polymer ?
#
loop_
_entity_poly.entity_id
_entity_poly.type
_entity_poly.pdbx_seq_one_letter_code
_entity_poly.pdbx_strand_id
1 'polypeptide(L)'
;MSEYVILVHGDLLTKEHLDSVRESRAIEETPKNRFQYLVFLLGLFHYKMACVDALFRTYLQPKEGRDDENSLHQHIGLLCPDETGKMTSKPGFRRMHEVVHHDLWALILDCWQLEAQKWDRASTTLELFSKAKPSWMQITQMSHAIIHKYLLYVDLCHAMNAGDIGRVEASFLPWVYIFRATGKHKYATHMTKFLINMNFNYPTSLCDVIRRNLLCNPMGKENEFRTIDWLVERNNLYTKVIFSGTGPNQTIKHIIKESPLIEVYRHCHVTVENAFHLQYRTLHHSPPDMTKTIQRLAARIKEKGAHTFRHRCLSRL
;
A
#
# COMPACT_ATOMS: atom_id res chain seq x y z
N MET A 1 -11.66 10.52 -29.37
CA MET A 1 -10.59 9.60 -28.95
C MET A 1 -10.33 8.62 -30.08
N SER A 2 -9.13 8.03 -30.14
CA SER A 2 -8.83 6.94 -31.09
C SER A 2 -9.70 5.71 -30.77
N GLU A 3 -10.03 4.91 -31.79
CA GLU A 3 -10.71 3.61 -31.63
C GLU A 3 -9.87 2.65 -30.75
N TYR A 4 -8.55 2.78 -30.81
CA TYR A 4 -7.59 1.98 -30.06
C TYR A 4 -6.82 2.85 -29.05
N VAL A 5 -6.60 2.31 -27.85
CA VAL A 5 -5.75 2.89 -26.81
C VAL A 5 -4.64 1.92 -26.43
N ILE A 6 -3.51 2.45 -25.98
CA ILE A 6 -2.43 1.67 -25.37
C ILE A 6 -2.37 2.07 -23.90
N LEU A 7 -2.57 1.08 -23.03
CA LEU A 7 -2.43 1.25 -21.60
C LEU A 7 -0.95 1.18 -21.22
N VAL A 8 -0.47 2.17 -20.49
CA VAL A 8 0.92 2.28 -20.08
C VAL A 8 1.00 2.16 -18.56
N HIS A 9 1.81 1.23 -18.08
CA HIS A 9 2.14 1.07 -16.67
C HIS A 9 3.59 1.47 -16.43
N GLY A 10 3.84 2.05 -15.26
CA GLY A 10 5.19 2.42 -14.84
C GLY A 10 5.16 3.20 -13.55
N ASP A 11 6.32 3.71 -13.18
CA ASP A 11 6.46 4.64 -12.07
C ASP A 11 5.99 6.06 -12.46
N LEU A 12 6.03 6.96 -11.49
CA LEU A 12 5.63 8.34 -11.69
C LEU A 12 6.54 9.09 -12.68
N LEU A 13 7.81 8.72 -12.77
CA LEU A 13 8.74 9.32 -13.73
C LEU A 13 8.34 8.98 -15.18
N THR A 14 7.91 7.74 -15.42
CA THR A 14 7.34 7.32 -16.71
C THR A 14 6.15 8.19 -17.11
N LYS A 15 5.27 8.51 -16.16
CA LYS A 15 4.16 9.44 -16.39
C LYS A 15 4.64 10.85 -16.72
N GLU A 16 5.61 11.38 -15.98
CA GLU A 16 6.15 12.72 -16.21
C GLU A 16 6.75 12.84 -17.61
N HIS A 17 7.48 11.82 -18.07
CA HIS A 17 7.98 11.78 -19.45
C HIS A 17 6.85 11.73 -20.47
N LEU A 18 5.81 10.91 -20.25
CA LEU A 18 4.66 10.86 -21.15
C LEU A 18 3.93 12.20 -21.22
N ASP A 19 3.75 12.88 -20.08
CA ASP A 19 3.13 14.20 -20.01
C ASP A 19 3.96 15.23 -20.76
N SER A 20 5.28 15.27 -20.55
CA SER A 20 6.18 16.19 -21.24
C SER A 20 6.13 16.02 -22.76
N VAL A 21 6.10 14.77 -23.25
CA VAL A 21 5.96 14.49 -24.69
C VAL A 21 4.57 14.90 -25.20
N ARG A 22 3.51 14.72 -24.43
CA ARG A 22 2.16 15.16 -24.85
C ARG A 22 2.04 16.68 -24.87
N GLU A 23 2.66 17.37 -23.91
CA GLU A 23 2.70 18.82 -23.83
C GLU A 23 3.46 19.42 -25.01
N SER A 24 4.64 18.89 -25.35
CA SER A 24 5.41 19.36 -26.51
C SER A 24 4.69 19.15 -27.84
N ARG A 25 3.79 18.17 -27.90
CA ARG A 25 3.00 17.85 -29.09
C ARG A 25 1.58 18.42 -29.05
N ALA A 26 1.23 19.28 -28.09
CA ALA A 26 -0.15 19.75 -27.93
C ALA A 26 -0.73 20.49 -29.15
N ILE A 27 0.14 21.11 -29.96
CA ILE A 27 -0.20 21.86 -31.18
C ILE A 27 -0.50 20.98 -32.40
N GLU A 28 -0.20 19.69 -32.32
CA GLU A 28 -0.37 18.77 -33.45
C GLU A 28 -1.86 18.63 -33.82
N GLU A 29 -2.14 18.56 -35.12
CA GLU A 29 -3.49 18.60 -35.67
C GLU A 29 -4.35 17.42 -35.19
N THR A 30 -3.79 16.20 -35.20
CA THR A 30 -4.56 14.99 -34.91
C THR A 30 -4.36 14.49 -33.47
N PRO A 31 -5.39 13.92 -32.81
CA PRO A 31 -5.25 13.24 -31.52
C PRO A 31 -4.15 12.16 -31.48
N LYS A 32 -3.91 11.50 -32.61
CA LYS A 32 -2.86 10.49 -32.77
C LYS A 32 -1.47 11.12 -32.68
N ASN A 33 -1.23 12.23 -33.38
CA ASN A 33 0.04 12.96 -33.30
C ASN A 33 0.23 13.59 -31.91
N ARG A 34 -0.85 13.96 -31.23
CA ARG A 34 -0.83 14.39 -29.81
C ARG A 34 -0.64 13.25 -28.80
N PHE A 35 -0.46 12.01 -29.26
CA PHE A 35 -0.34 10.81 -28.41
C PHE A 35 -1.46 10.61 -27.38
N GLN A 36 -2.68 11.04 -27.71
CA GLN A 36 -3.83 10.89 -26.79
C GLN A 36 -4.28 9.43 -26.62
N TYR A 37 -3.86 8.53 -27.51
CA TYR A 37 -4.12 7.09 -27.40
C TYR A 37 -3.28 6.41 -26.32
N LEU A 38 -2.23 7.07 -25.80
CA LEU A 38 -1.44 6.57 -24.67
C LEU A 38 -2.15 6.96 -23.36
N VAL A 39 -2.71 5.96 -22.67
CA VAL A 39 -3.40 6.12 -21.40
C VAL A 39 -2.51 5.54 -20.30
N PHE A 40 -1.94 6.40 -19.47
CA PHE A 40 -1.16 5.95 -18.33
C PHE A 40 -2.06 5.55 -17.17
N LEU A 41 -1.83 4.37 -16.62
CA LEU A 41 -2.60 3.82 -15.50
C LEU A 41 -1.89 4.12 -14.19
N LEU A 42 -2.68 4.38 -13.14
CA LEU A 42 -2.14 4.60 -11.81
C LEU A 42 -1.38 3.35 -11.34
N GLY A 43 -0.08 3.49 -11.09
CA GLY A 43 0.73 2.45 -10.48
C GLY A 43 0.30 2.21 -9.04
N LEU A 44 -0.57 1.23 -8.81
CA LEU A 44 -1.17 0.95 -7.50
C LEU A 44 -0.16 0.41 -6.49
N PHE A 45 0.91 -0.28 -6.90
CA PHE A 45 1.98 -0.68 -6.00
C PHE A 45 2.76 0.55 -5.52
N HIS A 46 3.14 1.44 -6.43
CA HIS A 46 3.79 2.70 -6.07
C HIS A 46 2.88 3.60 -5.22
N TYR A 47 1.57 3.59 -5.48
CA TYR A 47 0.58 4.25 -4.65
C TYR A 47 0.57 3.67 -3.23
N LYS A 48 0.50 2.35 -3.07
CA LYS A 48 0.60 1.67 -1.77
C LYS A 48 1.92 2.00 -1.04
N MET A 49 3.04 2.11 -1.76
CA MET A 49 4.31 2.57 -1.19
C MET A 49 4.25 4.03 -0.73
N ALA A 50 3.61 4.90 -1.51
CA ALA A 50 3.42 6.31 -1.15
C ALA A 50 2.53 6.48 0.08
N CYS A 51 1.48 5.67 0.23
CA CYS A 51 0.64 5.62 1.43
C CYS A 51 1.46 5.34 2.69
N VAL A 52 2.32 4.32 2.64
CA VAL A 52 3.18 3.95 3.76
C VAL A 52 4.18 5.05 4.09
N ASP A 53 4.81 5.66 3.09
CA ASP A 53 5.73 6.78 3.32
C ASP A 53 5.00 8.00 3.89
N ALA A 54 3.75 8.23 3.53
CA ALA A 54 2.93 9.27 4.16
C ALA A 54 2.67 8.96 5.64
N LEU A 55 2.35 7.71 6.01
CA LEU A 55 2.24 7.31 7.42
C LEU A 55 3.56 7.51 8.18
N PHE A 56 4.70 7.17 7.57
CA PHE A 56 6.01 7.44 8.15
C PHE A 56 6.22 8.94 8.44
N ARG A 57 5.92 9.80 7.46
CA ARG A 57 6.05 11.26 7.57
C ARG A 57 5.12 11.85 8.62
N THR A 58 3.94 11.26 8.82
CA THR A 58 2.97 11.72 9.82
C THR A 58 3.32 11.27 11.22
N TYR A 59 3.68 10.00 11.41
CA TYR A 59 3.70 9.38 12.75
C TYR A 59 5.10 9.06 13.30
N LEU A 60 6.15 9.07 12.46
CA LEU A 60 7.50 8.66 12.87
C LEU A 60 8.61 9.67 12.57
N GLN A 61 8.47 10.41 11.47
CA GLN A 61 9.43 11.44 11.11
C GLN A 61 9.48 12.61 12.12
N PRO A 62 8.34 13.13 12.64
CA PRO A 62 8.34 14.21 13.61
C PRO A 62 9.02 13.77 14.92
N LYS A 63 9.91 14.61 15.46
CA LYS A 63 10.62 14.30 16.71
C LYS A 63 9.74 14.52 17.93
N GLU A 64 8.81 15.45 17.82
CA GLU A 64 7.86 15.88 18.84
C GLU A 64 6.93 14.75 19.28
N GLY A 65 6.65 13.81 18.36
CA GLY A 65 5.82 12.63 18.65
C GLY A 65 6.54 11.56 19.48
N ARG A 66 7.87 11.63 19.63
CA ARG A 66 8.65 10.57 20.32
C ARG A 66 8.43 10.54 21.83
N ASP A 67 8.06 11.67 22.41
CA ASP A 67 7.82 11.81 23.85
C ASP A 67 6.43 11.30 24.26
N ASP A 68 5.54 11.02 23.31
CA ASP A 68 4.25 10.39 23.58
C ASP A 68 4.45 8.88 23.78
N GLU A 69 4.13 8.39 24.98
CA GLU A 69 4.23 6.98 25.37
C GLU A 69 3.38 6.03 24.52
N ASN A 70 2.34 6.57 23.85
CA ASN A 70 1.45 5.84 22.93
C ASN A 70 1.74 6.13 21.45
N SER A 71 2.88 6.76 21.13
CA SER A 71 3.27 6.99 19.74
C SER A 71 3.72 5.70 19.06
N LEU A 72 3.56 5.67 17.72
CA LEU A 72 4.09 4.59 16.89
C LEU A 72 5.61 4.42 17.09
N HIS A 73 6.34 5.49 17.43
CA HIS A 73 7.76 5.41 17.75
C HIS A 73 8.03 4.55 19.00
N GLN A 74 7.24 4.73 20.06
CA GLN A 74 7.36 3.91 21.28
C GLN A 74 6.94 2.46 21.02
N HIS A 75 5.93 2.25 20.17
CA HIS A 75 5.48 0.91 19.79
C HIS A 75 6.55 0.16 18.98
N ILE A 76 7.28 0.86 18.10
CA ILE A 76 8.41 0.30 17.34
C ILE A 76 9.50 -0.27 18.25
N GLY A 77 9.77 0.37 19.39
CA GLY A 77 10.73 -0.14 20.37
C GLY A 77 10.38 -1.53 20.89
N LEU A 78 9.10 -1.93 20.84
CA LEU A 78 8.64 -3.29 21.15
C LEU A 78 8.53 -4.18 19.91
N LEU A 79 8.03 -3.64 18.80
CA LEU A 79 7.78 -4.41 17.58
C LEU A 79 9.06 -4.83 16.86
N CYS A 80 10.10 -3.99 16.89
CA CYS A 80 11.37 -4.21 16.21
C CYS A 80 12.52 -3.50 16.95
N PRO A 81 12.86 -3.96 18.18
CA PRO A 81 13.80 -3.27 19.09
C PRO A 81 15.14 -2.94 18.42
N ASP A 82 15.69 -3.90 17.66
CA ASP A 82 17.00 -3.80 17.01
C ASP A 82 17.00 -2.94 15.73
N GLU A 83 15.83 -2.50 15.26
CA GLU A 83 15.68 -1.74 14.01
C GLU A 83 15.19 -0.30 14.21
N THR A 84 15.03 0.16 15.46
CA THR A 84 14.50 1.50 15.78
C THR A 84 15.22 2.64 15.03
N GLY A 85 16.54 2.56 14.88
CA GLY A 85 17.32 3.54 14.12
C GLY A 85 17.05 3.51 12.60
N LYS A 86 16.83 2.33 12.03
CA LYS A 86 16.42 2.18 10.62
C LYS A 86 15.00 2.71 10.42
N MET A 87 14.12 2.45 11.39
CA MET A 87 12.72 2.85 11.35
C MET A 87 12.51 4.36 11.40
N THR A 88 13.36 5.08 12.14
CA THR A 88 13.26 6.54 12.30
C THR A 88 14.01 7.34 11.23
N SER A 89 14.80 6.67 10.38
CA SER A 89 15.55 7.30 9.29
C SER A 89 14.85 7.09 7.94
N LYS A 90 15.07 5.94 7.31
CA LYS A 90 14.45 5.53 6.04
C LYS A 90 14.16 4.02 6.07
N PRO A 91 13.07 3.58 6.71
CA PRO A 91 12.78 2.16 6.91
C PRO A 91 12.65 1.35 5.61
N GLY A 92 12.28 2.02 4.53
CA GLY A 92 11.84 1.38 3.29
C GLY A 92 10.41 0.85 3.42
N PHE A 93 9.82 0.51 2.28
CA PHE A 93 8.42 0.12 2.19
C PHE A 93 8.08 -1.11 3.04
N ARG A 94 8.86 -2.19 2.93
CA ARG A 94 8.56 -3.47 3.58
C ARG A 94 8.45 -3.34 5.10
N ARG A 95 9.44 -2.73 5.75
CA ARG A 95 9.46 -2.58 7.21
C ARG A 95 8.29 -1.76 7.71
N MET A 96 8.01 -0.63 7.07
CA MET A 96 6.87 0.19 7.46
C MET A 96 5.53 -0.51 7.17
N HIS A 97 5.42 -1.24 6.07
CA HIS A 97 4.24 -2.03 5.75
C HIS A 97 3.95 -3.05 6.86
N GLU A 98 4.96 -3.80 7.30
CA GLU A 98 4.86 -4.79 8.37
C GLU A 98 4.51 -4.13 9.72
N VAL A 99 5.23 -3.06 10.11
CA VAL A 99 4.99 -2.37 11.39
C VAL A 99 3.59 -1.77 11.48
N VAL A 100 3.06 -1.19 10.40
CA VAL A 100 1.68 -0.66 10.40
C VAL A 100 0.66 -1.77 10.65
N HIS A 101 0.88 -2.98 10.13
CA HIS A 101 -0.02 -4.11 10.40
C HIS A 101 0.13 -4.61 11.84
N HIS A 102 1.37 -4.78 12.32
CA HIS A 102 1.61 -5.26 13.68
C HIS A 102 1.08 -4.31 14.75
N ASP A 103 1.25 -3.01 14.54
CA ASP A 103 0.72 -1.96 15.41
C ASP A 103 -0.81 -1.99 15.44
N LEU A 104 -1.43 -2.09 14.27
CA LEU A 104 -2.88 -2.25 14.18
C LEU A 104 -3.38 -3.51 14.89
N TRP A 105 -2.70 -4.63 14.77
CA TRP A 105 -3.12 -5.87 15.44
C TRP A 105 -3.16 -5.72 16.96
N ALA A 106 -2.30 -4.88 17.54
CA ALA A 106 -2.36 -4.56 18.97
C ALA A 106 -3.49 -3.56 19.30
N LEU A 107 -3.80 -2.63 18.38
CA LEU A 107 -4.80 -1.57 18.56
C LEU A 107 -6.23 -1.95 18.15
N ILE A 108 -6.45 -3.10 17.48
CA ILE A 108 -7.75 -3.39 16.87
C ILE A 108 -8.87 -3.50 17.92
N LEU A 109 -8.59 -4.06 19.10
CA LEU A 109 -9.56 -4.16 20.18
C LEU A 109 -9.89 -2.79 20.78
N ASP A 110 -8.92 -1.86 20.82
CA ASP A 110 -9.16 -0.49 21.26
C ASP A 110 -10.07 0.25 20.26
N CYS A 111 -9.88 0.02 18.94
CA CYS A 111 -10.79 0.55 17.92
C CYS A 111 -12.23 0.07 18.15
N TRP A 112 -12.40 -1.21 18.47
CA TRP A 112 -13.70 -1.78 18.84
C TRP A 112 -14.28 -1.16 20.11
N GLN A 113 -13.45 -0.95 21.14
CA GLN A 113 -13.89 -0.36 22.40
C GLN A 113 -14.32 1.10 22.21
N LEU A 114 -13.56 1.89 21.45
CA LEU A 114 -13.89 3.28 21.14
C LEU A 114 -15.19 3.41 20.35
N GLU A 115 -15.45 2.51 19.41
CA GLU A 115 -16.73 2.51 18.70
C GLU A 115 -17.86 2.02 19.61
N ALA A 116 -17.67 0.97 20.41
CA ALA A 116 -18.68 0.48 21.34
C ALA A 116 -19.18 1.59 22.29
N GLN A 117 -18.25 2.38 22.86
CA GLN A 117 -18.56 3.50 23.74
C GLN A 117 -19.36 4.63 23.08
N LYS A 118 -19.20 4.83 21.76
CA LYS A 118 -19.97 5.83 21.00
C LYS A 118 -21.42 5.38 20.79
N TRP A 119 -21.62 4.08 20.59
CA TRP A 119 -22.95 3.49 20.40
C TRP A 119 -23.72 3.42 21.72
N ASP A 120 -23.05 3.00 22.78
CA ASP A 120 -23.59 2.94 24.12
C ASP A 120 -22.54 3.42 25.13
N ARG A 121 -22.83 4.55 25.79
CA ARG A 121 -21.91 5.14 26.78
C ARG A 121 -21.71 4.23 28.00
N ALA A 122 -22.64 3.30 28.26
CA ALA A 122 -22.48 2.33 29.35
C ALA A 122 -21.48 1.20 28.99
N SER A 123 -21.22 0.98 27.69
CA SER A 123 -20.27 -0.01 27.17
C SER A 123 -18.82 0.49 27.27
N THR A 124 -18.37 0.76 28.49
CA THR A 124 -17.01 1.29 28.76
C THR A 124 -15.89 0.29 28.45
N THR A 125 -16.21 -1.01 28.40
CA THR A 125 -15.29 -2.12 28.07
C THR A 125 -15.94 -3.07 27.07
N LEU A 126 -15.13 -3.86 26.35
CA LEU A 126 -15.64 -4.87 25.42
C LEU A 126 -16.41 -5.99 26.13
N GLU A 127 -16.07 -6.28 27.39
CA GLU A 127 -16.80 -7.26 28.22
C GLU A 127 -18.21 -6.76 28.54
N LEU A 128 -18.37 -5.48 28.87
CA LEU A 128 -19.69 -4.87 29.09
C LEU A 128 -20.50 -4.81 27.79
N PHE A 129 -19.86 -4.43 26.69
CA PHE A 129 -20.49 -4.44 25.38
C PHE A 129 -20.98 -5.85 25.01
N SER A 130 -20.16 -6.87 25.20
CA SER A 130 -20.53 -8.27 24.93
C SER A 130 -21.72 -8.72 25.79
N LYS A 131 -21.75 -8.34 27.08
CA LYS A 131 -22.88 -8.64 27.99
C LYS A 131 -24.18 -7.98 27.56
N ALA A 132 -24.13 -6.84 26.88
CA ALA A 132 -25.29 -6.19 26.30
C ALA A 132 -25.89 -6.94 25.09
N LYS A 133 -25.23 -8.02 24.62
CA LYS A 133 -25.68 -8.89 23.52
C LYS A 133 -26.01 -8.09 22.25
N PRO A 134 -25.01 -7.40 21.65
CA PRO A 134 -25.23 -6.59 20.46
C PRO A 134 -25.74 -7.46 19.31
N SER A 135 -26.67 -6.91 18.54
CA SER A 135 -27.16 -7.55 17.33
C SER A 135 -26.06 -7.66 16.27
N TRP A 136 -26.19 -8.63 15.36
CA TRP A 136 -25.28 -8.75 14.22
C TRP A 136 -25.21 -7.47 13.38
N MET A 137 -26.34 -6.81 13.18
CA MET A 137 -26.40 -5.53 12.46
C MET A 137 -25.55 -4.45 13.12
N GLN A 138 -25.59 -4.34 14.46
CA GLN A 138 -24.74 -3.40 15.19
C GLN A 138 -23.25 -3.73 15.00
N ILE A 139 -22.88 -5.02 15.11
CA ILE A 139 -21.50 -5.46 14.90
C ILE A 139 -21.02 -5.13 13.47
N THR A 140 -21.85 -5.34 12.45
CA THR A 140 -21.53 -4.99 11.06
C THR A 140 -21.36 -3.49 10.87
N GLN A 141 -22.27 -2.68 11.42
CA GLN A 141 -22.18 -1.22 11.33
C GLN A 141 -20.93 -0.67 12.03
N MET A 142 -20.60 -1.20 13.20
CA MET A 142 -19.36 -0.87 13.91
C MET A 142 -18.13 -1.29 13.09
N SER A 143 -18.14 -2.48 12.49
CA SER A 143 -17.03 -2.94 11.63
C SER A 143 -16.78 -1.97 10.47
N HIS A 144 -17.82 -1.53 9.78
CA HIS A 144 -17.70 -0.53 8.71
C HIS A 144 -17.15 0.80 9.26
N ALA A 145 -17.64 1.26 10.41
CA ALA A 145 -17.15 2.48 11.04
C ALA A 145 -15.66 2.39 11.39
N ILE A 146 -15.20 1.25 11.92
CA ILE A 146 -13.79 1.00 12.23
C ILE A 146 -12.94 1.07 10.95
N ILE A 147 -13.37 0.39 9.89
CA ILE A 147 -12.67 0.38 8.60
C ILE A 147 -12.48 1.81 8.08
N HIS A 148 -13.56 2.59 8.03
CA HIS A 148 -13.53 3.95 7.48
C HIS A 148 -12.75 4.94 8.34
N LYS A 149 -12.75 4.78 9.67
CA LYS A 149 -12.08 5.72 10.60
C LYS A 149 -10.61 5.42 10.81
N TYR A 150 -10.26 4.15 10.93
CA TYR A 150 -8.97 3.73 11.48
C TYR A 150 -8.13 2.93 10.50
N LEU A 151 -8.74 2.24 9.52
CA LEU A 151 -8.05 1.19 8.76
C LEU A 151 -7.73 1.57 7.31
N LEU A 152 -7.76 2.86 6.94
CA LEU A 152 -7.63 3.31 5.55
C LEU A 152 -6.49 2.65 4.76
N TYR A 153 -5.32 2.45 5.37
CA TYR A 153 -4.20 1.77 4.71
C TYR A 153 -4.39 0.25 4.58
N VAL A 154 -4.85 -0.40 5.64
CA VAL A 154 -5.00 -1.86 5.69
C VAL A 154 -6.19 -2.30 4.85
N ASP A 155 -7.27 -1.51 4.83
CA ASP A 155 -8.41 -1.66 3.94
C ASP A 155 -7.97 -1.59 2.47
N LEU A 156 -7.15 -0.61 2.11
CA LEU A 156 -6.58 -0.51 0.77
C LEU A 156 -5.76 -1.76 0.40
N CYS A 157 -4.94 -2.27 1.33
CA CYS A 157 -4.17 -3.49 1.11
C CYS A 157 -5.08 -4.70 0.86
N HIS A 158 -6.11 -4.85 1.69
CA HIS A 158 -7.09 -5.91 1.57
C HIS A 158 -7.87 -5.80 0.25
N ALA A 159 -8.34 -4.60 -0.11
CA ALA A 159 -9.09 -4.35 -1.34
C ALA A 159 -8.26 -4.69 -2.59
N MET A 160 -6.98 -4.31 -2.61
CA MET A 160 -6.07 -4.69 -3.70
C MET A 160 -5.89 -6.21 -3.82
N ASN A 161 -5.74 -6.91 -2.70
CA ASN A 161 -5.56 -8.36 -2.67
C ASN A 161 -6.85 -9.10 -3.09
N ALA A 162 -8.01 -8.60 -2.66
CA ALA A 162 -9.33 -9.12 -3.00
C ALA A 162 -9.74 -8.83 -4.46
N GLY A 163 -9.03 -7.92 -5.15
CA GLY A 163 -9.41 -7.49 -6.49
C GLY A 163 -10.58 -6.49 -6.52
N ASP A 164 -10.94 -5.91 -5.38
CA ASP A 164 -12.06 -4.97 -5.26
C ASP A 164 -11.63 -3.55 -5.67
N ILE A 165 -11.73 -3.28 -6.97
CA ILE A 165 -11.33 -1.98 -7.52
C ILE A 165 -12.21 -0.83 -7.03
N GLY A 166 -13.47 -1.10 -6.67
CA GLY A 166 -14.37 -0.08 -6.13
C GLY A 166 -13.90 0.43 -4.78
N ARG A 167 -13.52 -0.48 -3.87
CA ARG A 167 -12.92 -0.13 -2.58
C ARG A 167 -11.56 0.55 -2.73
N VAL A 168 -10.75 0.12 -3.69
CA VAL A 168 -9.47 0.80 -4.00
C VAL A 168 -9.72 2.24 -4.47
N GLU A 169 -10.65 2.48 -5.40
CA GLU A 169 -10.99 3.84 -5.85
C GLU A 169 -11.56 4.70 -4.71
N ALA A 170 -12.38 4.12 -3.82
CA ALA A 170 -12.93 4.81 -2.66
C ALA A 170 -11.85 5.34 -1.69
N SER A 171 -10.67 4.70 -1.64
CA SER A 171 -9.57 5.18 -0.79
C SER A 171 -8.85 6.40 -1.38
N PHE A 172 -9.01 6.70 -2.68
CA PHE A 172 -8.17 7.69 -3.36
C PHE A 172 -8.32 9.10 -2.79
N LEU A 173 -9.56 9.55 -2.56
CA LEU A 173 -9.80 10.93 -2.12
C LEU A 173 -9.22 11.22 -0.72
N PRO A 174 -9.45 10.38 0.32
CA PRO A 174 -8.77 10.54 1.60
C PRO A 174 -7.24 10.59 1.47
N TRP A 175 -6.65 9.71 0.66
CA TRP A 175 -5.21 9.68 0.44
C TRP A 175 -4.68 10.90 -0.32
N VAL A 176 -5.46 11.49 -1.24
CA VAL A 176 -5.08 12.75 -1.90
C VAL A 176 -4.85 13.86 -0.87
N TYR A 177 -5.74 14.00 0.12
CA TYR A 177 -5.58 14.99 1.19
C TYR A 177 -4.36 14.69 2.06
N ILE A 178 -4.18 13.44 2.48
CA ILE A 178 -3.00 13.02 3.26
C ILE A 178 -1.70 13.28 2.49
N PHE A 179 -1.68 12.99 1.19
CA PHE A 179 -0.52 13.24 0.33
C PHE A 179 -0.20 14.72 0.18
N ARG A 180 -1.21 15.59 0.08
CA ARG A 180 -1.00 17.04 0.10
C ARG A 180 -0.35 17.47 1.42
N ALA A 181 -0.87 17.00 2.55
CA ALA A 181 -0.39 17.36 3.89
C ALA A 181 1.03 16.83 4.19
N THR A 182 1.39 15.66 3.65
CA THR A 182 2.68 14.99 3.90
C THR A 182 3.77 15.31 2.86
N GLY A 183 3.53 16.24 1.94
CA GLY A 183 4.51 16.64 0.92
C GLY A 183 4.65 15.65 -0.25
N LYS A 184 3.70 14.71 -0.41
CA LYS A 184 3.60 13.80 -1.55
C LYS A 184 2.85 14.44 -2.73
N HIS A 185 3.21 15.68 -3.07
CA HIS A 185 2.43 16.52 -4.01
C HIS A 185 2.24 15.89 -5.39
N LYS A 186 3.26 15.21 -5.93
CA LYS A 186 3.14 14.56 -7.24
C LYS A 186 2.10 13.44 -7.25
N TYR A 187 2.09 12.60 -6.21
CA TYR A 187 1.07 11.55 -6.05
C TYR A 187 -0.32 12.14 -5.87
N ALA A 188 -0.46 13.18 -5.03
CA ALA A 188 -1.74 13.89 -4.88
C ALA A 188 -2.25 14.43 -6.22
N THR A 189 -1.41 15.16 -6.97
CA THR A 189 -1.77 15.72 -8.27
C THR A 189 -2.14 14.64 -9.28
N HIS A 190 -1.35 13.57 -9.37
CA HIS A 190 -1.61 12.48 -10.31
C HIS A 190 -2.94 11.76 -10.02
N MET A 191 -3.21 11.47 -8.74
CA MET A 191 -4.46 10.85 -8.32
C MET A 191 -5.67 11.76 -8.52
N THR A 192 -5.55 13.06 -8.24
CA THR A 192 -6.62 14.03 -8.54
C THR A 192 -6.94 14.04 -10.04
N LYS A 193 -5.91 14.08 -10.90
CA LYS A 193 -6.10 14.01 -12.35
C LYS A 193 -6.74 12.68 -12.78
N PHE A 194 -6.33 11.56 -12.19
CA PHE A 194 -6.93 10.25 -12.44
C PHE A 194 -8.42 10.24 -12.09
N LEU A 195 -8.79 10.69 -10.89
CA LEU A 195 -10.20 10.79 -10.45
C LEU A 195 -11.01 11.70 -11.36
N ILE A 196 -10.48 12.87 -11.75
CA ILE A 196 -11.18 13.78 -12.68
C ILE A 196 -11.41 13.09 -14.02
N ASN A 197 -10.41 12.40 -14.55
CA ASN A 197 -10.54 11.71 -15.82
C ASN A 197 -11.58 10.59 -15.77
N MET A 198 -11.53 9.74 -14.75
CA MET A 198 -12.45 8.61 -14.59
C MET A 198 -13.91 9.05 -14.37
N ASN A 199 -14.13 10.18 -13.70
CA ASN A 199 -15.47 10.66 -13.37
C ASN A 199 -16.09 11.60 -14.42
N PHE A 200 -15.26 12.35 -15.16
CA PHE A 200 -15.76 13.44 -16.00
C PHE A 200 -15.27 13.43 -17.45
N ASN A 201 -14.05 12.96 -17.72
CA ASN A 201 -13.44 13.14 -19.05
C ASN A 201 -13.46 11.89 -19.92
N TYR A 202 -13.41 10.71 -19.31
CA TYR A 202 -13.35 9.44 -20.04
C TYR A 202 -14.74 8.85 -20.29
N PRO A 203 -14.99 8.28 -21.49
CA PRO A 203 -16.21 7.55 -21.72
C PRO A 203 -16.24 6.29 -20.85
N THR A 204 -17.44 5.85 -20.46
CA THR A 204 -17.65 4.68 -19.58
C THR A 204 -16.88 3.45 -20.04
N SER A 205 -16.87 3.18 -21.35
CA SER A 205 -16.14 2.04 -21.93
C SER A 205 -14.63 2.08 -21.65
N LEU A 206 -14.02 3.26 -21.71
CA LEU A 206 -12.60 3.43 -21.37
C LEU A 206 -12.37 3.28 -19.86
N CYS A 207 -13.26 3.81 -19.03
CA CYS A 207 -13.19 3.63 -17.58
C CYS A 207 -13.25 2.15 -17.19
N ASP A 208 -14.12 1.37 -17.82
CA ASP A 208 -14.23 -0.07 -17.56
C ASP A 208 -12.97 -0.82 -17.97
N VAL A 209 -12.39 -0.48 -19.11
CA VAL A 209 -11.10 -1.05 -19.57
C VAL A 209 -9.99 -0.70 -18.58
N ILE A 210 -9.90 0.56 -18.14
CA ILE A 210 -8.89 0.99 -17.16
C ILE A 210 -9.03 0.20 -15.86
N ARG A 211 -10.23 0.12 -15.28
CA ARG A 211 -10.49 -0.60 -14.02
C ARG A 211 -10.10 -2.08 -14.09
N ARG A 212 -10.40 -2.74 -15.21
CA ARG A 212 -10.03 -4.14 -15.46
C ARG A 212 -8.52 -4.37 -15.61
N ASN A 213 -7.74 -3.31 -15.84
CA ASN A 213 -6.29 -3.38 -16.05
C ASN A 213 -5.49 -2.74 -14.89
N LEU A 214 -6.10 -2.38 -13.76
CA LEU A 214 -5.35 -1.90 -12.59
C LEU A 214 -4.81 -3.05 -11.72
N LEU A 215 -5.54 -4.17 -11.67
CA LEU A 215 -5.23 -5.37 -10.91
C LEU A 215 -5.30 -6.60 -11.82
N CYS A 216 -4.51 -7.63 -11.50
CA CYS A 216 -4.59 -8.94 -12.12
C CYS A 216 -4.46 -10.02 -11.06
N ASN A 217 -4.86 -11.25 -11.36
CA ASN A 217 -4.65 -12.39 -10.48
C ASN A 217 -3.82 -13.46 -11.20
N PRO A 218 -2.48 -13.38 -11.13
CA PRO A 218 -1.60 -14.31 -11.85
C PRO A 218 -1.76 -15.76 -11.39
N MET A 219 -2.21 -15.97 -10.15
CA MET A 219 -2.32 -17.30 -9.54
C MET A 219 -3.72 -17.90 -9.64
N GLY A 220 -4.73 -17.10 -10.02
CA GLY A 220 -6.13 -17.51 -10.03
C GLY A 220 -6.70 -17.85 -8.65
N LYS A 221 -6.05 -17.43 -7.55
CA LYS A 221 -6.46 -17.76 -6.18
C LYS A 221 -7.18 -16.59 -5.52
N GLU A 222 -8.10 -16.88 -4.62
CA GLU A 222 -8.79 -15.85 -3.84
C GLU A 222 -7.77 -15.02 -3.04
N ASN A 223 -8.00 -13.70 -2.93
CA ASN A 223 -7.13 -12.75 -2.23
C ASN A 223 -5.67 -12.69 -2.73
N GLU A 224 -5.39 -13.21 -3.94
CA GLU A 224 -4.06 -13.21 -4.54
C GLU A 224 -3.96 -12.28 -5.76
N PHE A 225 -4.81 -11.26 -5.84
CA PHE A 225 -4.62 -10.19 -6.83
C PHE A 225 -3.33 -9.42 -6.57
N ARG A 226 -2.75 -8.90 -7.65
CA ARG A 226 -1.56 -8.07 -7.68
C ARG A 226 -1.81 -6.89 -8.60
N THR A 227 -1.20 -5.76 -8.26
CA THR A 227 -1.23 -4.60 -9.15
C THR A 227 -0.36 -4.89 -10.38
N ILE A 228 -0.72 -4.34 -11.53
CA ILE A 228 0.06 -4.57 -12.76
C ILE A 228 1.47 -3.99 -12.63
N ASP A 229 1.61 -2.80 -12.04
CA ASP A 229 2.92 -2.18 -11.85
C ASP A 229 3.83 -2.99 -10.91
N TRP A 230 3.28 -3.80 -10.00
CA TRP A 230 4.06 -4.77 -9.23
C TRP A 230 4.66 -5.88 -10.12
N LEU A 231 3.91 -6.36 -11.12
CA LEU A 231 4.45 -7.31 -12.11
C LEU A 231 5.50 -6.67 -13.00
N VAL A 232 5.31 -5.40 -13.37
CA VAL A 232 6.32 -4.62 -14.11
C VAL A 232 7.61 -4.52 -13.28
N GLU A 233 7.50 -4.22 -11.98
CA GLU A 233 8.68 -4.19 -11.10
C GLU A 233 9.34 -5.55 -10.94
N ARG A 234 8.55 -6.62 -10.89
CA ARG A 234 9.10 -7.98 -10.90
C ARG A 234 9.90 -8.26 -12.18
N ASN A 235 9.38 -7.84 -13.33
CA ASN A 235 10.09 -7.98 -14.60
C ASN A 235 11.34 -7.10 -14.65
N ASN A 236 11.29 -5.86 -14.13
CA ASN A 236 12.46 -5.00 -13.98
C ASN A 236 13.56 -5.67 -13.16
N LEU A 237 13.20 -6.32 -12.04
CA LEU A 237 14.14 -7.06 -11.21
C LEU A 237 14.84 -8.17 -12.01
N TYR A 238 14.07 -8.97 -12.77
CA TYR A 238 14.65 -10.02 -13.59
C TYR A 238 15.59 -9.44 -14.66
N THR A 239 15.14 -8.43 -15.41
CA THR A 239 15.90 -7.85 -16.51
C THR A 239 17.15 -7.09 -16.06
N LYS A 240 17.06 -6.30 -14.98
CA LYS A 240 18.11 -5.34 -14.60
C LYS A 240 19.06 -5.85 -13.52
N VAL A 241 18.68 -6.89 -12.78
CA VAL A 241 19.45 -7.37 -11.62
C VAL A 241 19.82 -8.84 -11.78
N ILE A 242 18.87 -9.72 -12.09
CA ILE A 242 19.12 -11.16 -12.09
C ILE A 242 19.80 -11.61 -13.38
N PHE A 243 19.28 -11.18 -14.53
CA PHE A 243 19.75 -11.61 -15.86
C PHE A 243 20.47 -10.50 -16.63
N SER A 244 20.91 -9.44 -15.94
CA SER A 244 21.59 -8.32 -16.60
C SER A 244 23.05 -8.61 -16.93
N GLY A 245 23.57 -9.79 -16.61
CA GLY A 245 25.00 -10.06 -16.58
C GLY A 245 25.70 -9.38 -15.40
N THR A 246 27.00 -9.65 -15.25
CA THR A 246 27.84 -9.12 -14.16
C THR A 246 29.06 -8.38 -14.71
N GLY A 247 29.49 -7.33 -13.99
CA GLY A 247 30.69 -6.57 -14.31
C GLY A 247 30.67 -6.00 -15.74
N PRO A 248 31.72 -6.22 -16.57
CA PRO A 248 31.79 -5.69 -17.93
C PRO A 248 30.67 -6.16 -18.85
N ASN A 249 30.01 -7.27 -18.51
CA ASN A 249 28.95 -7.85 -19.34
C ASN A 249 27.58 -7.19 -19.07
N GLN A 250 27.45 -6.33 -18.06
CA GLN A 250 26.23 -5.59 -17.75
C GLN A 250 26.00 -4.45 -18.74
N THR A 251 25.77 -4.82 -20.00
CA THR A 251 25.55 -3.89 -21.12
C THR A 251 24.09 -3.92 -21.57
N ILE A 252 23.60 -2.80 -22.12
CA ILE A 252 22.26 -2.73 -22.72
C ILE A 252 22.08 -3.81 -23.79
N LYS A 253 23.11 -4.06 -24.61
CA LYS A 253 23.07 -5.07 -25.66
C LYS A 253 22.85 -6.47 -25.09
N HIS A 254 23.51 -6.81 -24.00
CA HIS A 254 23.31 -8.08 -23.31
C HIS A 254 21.90 -8.16 -22.71
N ILE A 255 21.47 -7.13 -21.98
CA ILE A 255 20.12 -7.08 -21.38
C ILE A 255 19.03 -7.28 -22.45
N ILE A 256 19.13 -6.60 -23.60
CA ILE A 256 18.18 -6.76 -24.72
C ILE A 256 18.19 -8.20 -25.25
N LYS A 257 19.37 -8.80 -25.39
CA LYS A 257 19.52 -10.18 -25.87
C LYS A 257 18.89 -11.20 -24.92
N GLU A 258 19.09 -11.02 -23.62
CA GLU A 258 18.62 -11.96 -22.60
C GLU A 258 17.14 -11.77 -22.22
N SER A 259 16.60 -10.55 -22.35
CA SER A 259 15.23 -10.22 -21.90
C SER A 259 14.13 -11.14 -22.45
N PRO A 260 14.13 -11.52 -23.75
CA PRO A 260 13.13 -12.45 -24.30
C PRO A 260 13.22 -13.87 -23.74
N LEU A 261 14.36 -14.25 -23.15
CA LEU A 261 14.65 -15.60 -22.66
C LEU A 261 14.39 -15.76 -21.15
N ILE A 262 14.05 -14.69 -20.43
CA ILE A 262 13.88 -14.69 -18.96
C ILE A 262 12.92 -15.80 -18.49
N GLU A 263 11.77 -15.98 -19.13
CA GLU A 263 10.82 -17.03 -18.71
C GLU A 263 11.39 -18.44 -18.96
N VAL A 264 12.16 -18.63 -20.03
CA VAL A 264 12.84 -19.92 -20.30
C VAL A 264 13.87 -20.18 -19.20
N TYR A 265 14.67 -19.19 -18.83
CA TYR A 265 15.64 -19.33 -17.74
C TYR A 265 14.97 -19.67 -16.41
N ARG A 266 13.86 -19.00 -16.09
CA ARG A 266 13.07 -19.29 -14.89
C ARG A 266 12.54 -20.72 -14.89
N HIS A 267 12.02 -21.22 -16.01
CA HIS A 267 11.58 -22.61 -16.12
C HIS A 267 12.72 -23.62 -16.00
N CYS A 268 13.90 -23.32 -16.55
CA CYS A 268 15.08 -24.16 -16.36
C CYS A 268 15.46 -24.29 -14.87
N HIS A 269 15.46 -23.18 -14.12
CA HIS A 269 15.71 -23.21 -12.68
C HIS A 269 14.72 -24.12 -11.95
N VAL A 270 13.42 -23.95 -12.19
CA VAL A 270 12.38 -24.78 -11.57
C VAL A 270 12.55 -26.26 -11.94
N THR A 271 12.89 -26.56 -13.20
CA THR A 271 13.11 -27.93 -13.68
C THR A 271 14.27 -28.58 -12.94
N VAL A 272 15.38 -27.87 -12.78
CA VAL A 272 16.56 -28.34 -12.05
C VAL A 272 16.25 -28.55 -10.56
N GLU A 273 15.57 -27.60 -9.91
CA GLU A 273 15.17 -27.71 -8.50
C GLU A 273 14.29 -28.96 -8.26
N ASN A 274 13.34 -29.22 -9.16
CA ASN A 274 12.50 -30.40 -9.12
C ASN A 274 13.29 -31.70 -9.31
N ALA A 275 14.23 -31.72 -10.26
CA ALA A 275 15.09 -32.87 -10.54
C ALA A 275 15.97 -33.24 -9.35
N PHE A 276 16.45 -32.25 -8.58
CA PHE A 276 17.23 -32.47 -7.37
C PHE A 276 16.38 -32.73 -6.10
N HIS A 277 15.06 -32.88 -6.24
CA HIS A 277 14.12 -33.07 -5.13
C HIS A 277 14.29 -32.02 -4.02
N LEU A 278 14.63 -30.78 -4.40
CA LEU A 278 14.67 -29.64 -3.48
C LEU A 278 13.25 -29.16 -3.08
N GLN A 279 12.24 -29.99 -3.32
CA GLN A 279 10.81 -29.77 -3.10
C GLN A 279 10.45 -29.48 -1.63
N TYR A 280 11.30 -29.91 -0.68
CA TYR A 280 11.09 -29.70 0.76
C TYR A 280 11.61 -28.35 1.26
N ARG A 281 12.29 -27.54 0.43
CA ARG A 281 12.63 -26.17 0.77
C ARG A 281 11.49 -25.26 0.32
N THR A 282 10.71 -24.76 1.26
CA THR A 282 9.71 -23.74 0.93
C THR A 282 10.43 -22.49 0.45
N LEU A 283 10.19 -22.07 -0.80
CA LEU A 283 10.53 -20.71 -1.25
C LEU A 283 9.76 -19.64 -0.44
N HIS A 284 8.68 -20.06 0.20
CA HIS A 284 7.92 -19.28 1.16
C HIS A 284 8.61 -19.31 2.53
N HIS A 285 9.24 -18.19 2.88
CA HIS A 285 9.55 -17.91 4.29
C HIS A 285 8.23 -17.72 5.03
N SER A 286 8.00 -18.56 6.06
CA SER A 286 6.90 -18.33 6.98
C SER A 286 7.13 -17.01 7.73
N PRO A 287 6.11 -16.17 7.91
CA PRO A 287 6.23 -14.98 8.72
C PRO A 287 6.60 -15.37 10.17
N PRO A 288 7.33 -14.51 10.90
CA PRO A 288 7.64 -14.75 12.30
C PRO A 288 6.34 -14.79 13.13
N ASP A 289 6.32 -15.63 14.17
CA ASP A 289 5.22 -15.62 15.14
C ASP A 289 5.29 -14.36 16.02
N MET A 290 4.38 -13.42 15.78
CA MET A 290 4.32 -12.14 16.47
C MET A 290 3.39 -12.15 17.69
N THR A 291 2.77 -13.28 18.04
CA THR A 291 1.69 -13.36 19.04
C THR A 291 2.09 -12.76 20.39
N LYS A 292 3.23 -13.18 20.95
CA LYS A 292 3.72 -12.66 22.24
C LYS A 292 4.07 -11.18 22.19
N THR A 293 4.63 -10.72 21.07
CA THR A 293 5.03 -9.31 20.87
C THR A 293 3.80 -8.42 20.81
N ILE A 294 2.77 -8.83 20.07
CA ILE A 294 1.50 -8.10 19.95
C ILE A 294 0.79 -8.05 21.31
N GLN A 295 0.74 -9.16 22.05
CA GLN A 295 0.16 -9.20 23.40
C GLN A 295 0.85 -8.23 24.36
N ARG A 296 2.19 -8.17 24.32
CA ARG A 296 2.97 -7.21 25.12
C ARG A 296 2.68 -5.76 24.73
N LEU A 297 2.59 -5.49 23.42
CA LEU A 297 2.25 -4.15 22.93
C LEU A 297 0.83 -3.73 23.36
N ALA A 298 -0.16 -4.61 23.20
CA ALA A 298 -1.53 -4.36 23.63
C ALA A 298 -1.63 -4.10 25.14
N ALA A 299 -0.89 -4.86 25.96
CA ALA A 299 -0.82 -4.63 27.40
C ALA A 299 -0.23 -3.25 27.73
N ARG A 300 0.83 -2.83 27.03
CA ARG A 300 1.43 -1.49 27.19
C ARG A 300 0.47 -0.37 26.79
N ILE A 301 -0.19 -0.49 25.64
CA ILE A 301 -1.18 0.49 25.14
C ILE A 301 -2.28 0.70 26.20
N LYS A 302 -2.79 -0.40 26.78
CA LYS A 302 -3.78 -0.36 27.86
C LYS A 302 -3.24 0.30 29.13
N GLU A 303 -2.03 -0.09 29.57
CA GLU A 303 -1.37 0.48 30.76
C GLU A 303 -1.17 2.00 30.63
N LYS A 304 -0.73 2.44 29.44
CA LYS A 304 -0.48 3.85 29.14
C LYS A 304 -1.74 4.65 28.82
N GLY A 305 -2.91 4.01 28.81
CA GLY A 305 -4.20 4.66 28.62
C GLY A 305 -4.29 5.37 27.28
N ALA A 306 -3.94 4.68 26.19
CA ALA A 306 -4.10 5.20 24.84
C ALA A 306 -5.52 5.75 24.61
N HIS A 307 -5.64 6.74 23.72
CA HIS A 307 -6.90 7.40 23.36
C HIS A 307 -7.58 8.21 24.49
N THR A 308 -6.96 8.36 25.66
CA THR A 308 -7.40 9.28 26.69
C THR A 308 -6.69 10.63 26.56
N PHE A 309 -7.45 11.72 26.45
CA PHE A 309 -6.86 13.05 26.47
C PHE A 309 -6.34 13.35 27.88
N ARG A 310 -5.03 13.51 28.02
CA ARG A 310 -4.40 13.97 29.26
C ARG A 310 -3.98 15.41 29.07
N HIS A 311 -4.51 16.33 29.87
CA HIS A 311 -3.98 17.69 29.93
C HIS A 311 -2.50 17.59 30.33
N ARG A 312 -1.59 18.00 29.44
CA ARG A 312 -0.22 18.32 29.87
C ARG A 312 -0.36 19.53 30.78
N CYS A 313 -0.16 19.34 32.08
CA CYS A 313 0.03 20.44 33.00
C CYS A 313 1.31 21.14 32.54
N LEU A 314 1.19 22.33 31.93
CA LEU A 314 2.32 23.19 31.61
C LEU A 314 2.89 23.76 32.91
N SER A 315 3.56 22.92 33.69
CA SER A 315 4.40 23.37 34.79
C SER A 315 5.84 23.44 34.31
N ARG A 316 6.21 24.58 33.71
CA ARG A 316 7.56 25.17 33.68
C ARG A 316 7.54 26.52 32.95
N LEU A 317 7.46 27.58 33.75
CA LEU A 317 8.17 28.84 33.52
C LEU A 317 9.67 28.62 33.70
#